data_AF-A0A969HKI4-F1
#
_entry.id   AF-A0A969HKI4-F1
#
_cell.length_a   1.000
_cell.length_b   1.000
_cell.length_c   1.000
_cell.angle_alpha   90.00
_cell.angle_beta   90.00
_cell.angle_gamma   90.00
#
_symmetry.space_group_name_H-M   'P 1'
#
loop_
_entity.id
_entity.type
_entity.pdbx_description
1 polymer ?
#
loop_
_entity_poly.entity_id
_entity_poly.type
_entity_poly.pdbx_seq_one_letter_code
_entity_poly.pdbx_strand_id
1 'polypeptide(L)'
;MTSIYMAGLALLFVGLGLAYSVFTPVFENSDETLHYPYVKHLADGRGLPLAIPNQLWNQEGTQPPLYYAIVAASTFWLDTDNMLELLQRNPHWLFSDVRLLINDNQNLVLHGPMDAFPYRRAALAVHIGRWWSLLFGLLTVGGTFLLARRLFPHHLPLVLTATTLTASTPQFLRVSATVSNDSLSAALTTWAVLTAFWVTEPFTTARGQGGGEAGVTAKSPLLPCSPAPLRHYAPLLLGLLTGLA
;
A
#
# COMPACT_ATOMS: atom_id res chain seq x y z
N MET A 1 -0.73 25.32 9.72
CA MET A 1 -2.07 24.94 9.17
C MET A 1 -2.02 23.64 8.38
N THR A 2 -1.19 23.54 7.33
CA THR A 2 -1.08 22.30 6.53
C THR A 2 -0.70 21.05 7.32
N SER A 3 0.24 21.15 8.27
CA SER A 3 0.65 19.98 9.07
C SER A 3 -0.48 19.44 9.95
N ILE A 4 -1.29 20.33 10.53
CA ILE A 4 -2.46 19.95 11.34
C ILE A 4 -3.51 19.28 10.46
N TYR A 5 -3.75 19.82 9.28
CA TYR A 5 -4.66 19.23 8.30
C TYR A 5 -4.25 17.82 7.89
N MET A 6 -2.97 17.65 7.54
CA MET A 6 -2.43 16.33 7.15
C MET A 6 -2.47 15.33 8.29
N ALA A 7 -2.18 15.76 9.52
CA ALA A 7 -2.32 14.92 10.70
C ALA A 7 -3.78 14.50 10.91
N GLY A 8 -4.73 15.43 10.79
CA GLY A 8 -6.16 15.13 10.89
C GLY A 8 -6.63 14.15 9.80
N LEU A 9 -6.19 14.34 8.55
CA LEU A 9 -6.53 13.47 7.44
C LEU A 9 -5.92 12.06 7.62
N ALA A 10 -4.67 11.98 8.07
CA ALA A 10 -4.00 10.72 8.35
C ALA A 10 -4.71 9.96 9.49
N LEU A 11 -5.09 10.65 10.57
CA LEU A 11 -5.84 10.06 11.67
C LEU A 11 -7.21 9.56 11.22
N LEU A 12 -7.92 10.33 10.37
CA LEU A 12 -9.19 9.91 9.80
C LEU A 12 -9.01 8.67 8.91
N PHE A 13 -8.02 8.68 8.02
CA PHE A 13 -7.70 7.56 7.13
C PHE A 13 -7.40 6.28 7.92
N VAL A 14 -6.51 6.38 8.91
CA VAL A 14 -6.15 5.26 9.77
C VAL A 14 -7.35 4.79 10.59
N GLY A 15 -8.14 5.71 11.16
CA GLY A 15 -9.34 5.36 11.93
C GLY A 15 -10.37 4.61 11.08
N LEU A 16 -10.63 5.07 9.85
CA LEU A 16 -11.51 4.39 8.91
C LEU A 16 -10.95 3.04 8.45
N GLY A 17 -9.65 2.96 8.17
CA GLY A 17 -8.99 1.72 7.78
C GLY A 17 -9.00 0.66 8.90
N LEU A 18 -8.78 1.07 10.15
CA LEU A 18 -8.93 0.20 11.32
C LEU A 18 -10.39 -0.24 11.50
N ALA A 19 -11.35 0.66 11.29
CA ALA A 19 -12.76 0.30 11.31
C ALA A 19 -13.09 -0.76 10.24
N TYR A 20 -12.65 -0.58 8.99
CA TYR A 20 -12.78 -1.62 7.96
C TYR A 20 -12.10 -2.92 8.37
N SER A 21 -10.87 -2.84 8.92
CA SER A 21 -10.15 -4.02 9.36
C SER A 21 -10.88 -4.78 10.47
N VAL A 22 -11.64 -4.12 11.36
CA VAL A 22 -12.34 -4.75 12.50
C VAL A 22 -13.74 -5.20 12.13
N PHE A 23 -14.49 -4.38 11.39
CA PHE A 23 -15.89 -4.64 11.07
C PHE A 23 -16.09 -5.57 9.88
N THR A 24 -15.08 -5.74 9.02
CA THR A 24 -15.12 -6.78 8.00
C THR A 24 -14.55 -8.07 8.58
N PRO A 25 -15.32 -9.17 8.64
CA PRO A 25 -14.80 -10.44 9.12
C PRO A 25 -13.58 -10.92 8.32
N VAL A 26 -12.78 -11.80 8.92
CA VAL A 26 -11.58 -12.35 8.28
C VAL A 26 -11.99 -13.10 7.01
N PHE A 27 -11.29 -12.86 5.89
CA PHE A 27 -11.55 -13.49 4.59
C PHE A 27 -12.82 -13.07 3.85
N GLU A 28 -13.54 -12.04 4.32
CA GLU A 28 -14.66 -11.43 3.58
C GLU A 28 -14.25 -10.26 2.68
N ASN A 29 -13.05 -9.69 2.87
CA ASN A 29 -12.52 -8.73 1.90
C ASN A 29 -12.12 -9.46 0.60
N SER A 30 -12.13 -8.72 -0.51
CA SER A 30 -11.77 -9.26 -1.83
C SER A 30 -10.42 -9.95 -1.77
N ASP A 31 -10.38 -11.18 -2.27
CA ASP A 31 -9.17 -11.96 -2.55
C ASP A 31 -8.26 -12.25 -1.34
N GLU A 32 -8.63 -11.90 -0.10
CA GLU A 32 -7.85 -12.28 1.10
C GLU A 32 -7.73 -13.80 1.24
N THR A 33 -8.77 -14.52 0.80
CA THR A 33 -8.81 -15.98 0.70
C THR A 33 -7.71 -16.55 -0.21
N LEU A 34 -7.13 -15.73 -1.09
CA LEU A 34 -6.09 -16.09 -2.03
C LEU A 34 -4.72 -15.51 -1.60
N HIS A 35 -4.69 -14.25 -1.18
CA HIS A 35 -3.47 -13.58 -0.75
C HIS A 35 -2.89 -14.15 0.55
N TYR A 36 -3.73 -14.42 1.56
CA TYR A 36 -3.22 -14.90 2.84
C TYR A 36 -2.63 -16.32 2.77
N PRO A 37 -3.18 -17.28 2.01
CA PRO A 37 -2.49 -18.56 1.80
C PRO A 37 -1.08 -18.42 1.20
N TYR A 38 -0.83 -17.43 0.34
CA TYR A 38 0.53 -17.11 -0.11
C TYR A 38 1.38 -16.67 1.10
N VAL A 39 0.91 -15.71 1.89
CA VAL A 39 1.60 -15.29 3.13
C VAL A 39 1.93 -16.48 4.03
N LYS A 40 0.96 -17.37 4.29
CA LYS A 40 1.18 -18.57 5.12
C LYS A 40 2.23 -19.48 4.49
N HIS A 41 2.18 -19.71 3.19
CA HIS A 41 3.15 -20.56 2.49
C HIS A 41 4.59 -20.07 2.68
N LEU A 42 4.81 -18.76 2.60
CA LEU A 42 6.11 -18.14 2.89
C LEU A 42 6.47 -18.23 4.38
N ALA A 43 5.53 -17.95 5.27
CA ALA A 43 5.74 -17.99 6.73
C ALA A 43 6.09 -19.40 7.22
N ASP A 44 5.53 -20.44 6.59
CA ASP A 44 5.83 -21.85 6.82
C ASP A 44 7.21 -22.27 6.26
N GLY A 45 7.96 -21.36 5.63
CA GLY A 45 9.29 -21.63 5.08
C GLY A 45 9.31 -22.46 3.80
N ARG A 46 8.20 -22.51 3.04
CA ARG A 46 8.07 -23.37 1.84
C ARG A 46 8.65 -22.77 0.56
N GLY A 47 9.23 -21.58 0.64
CA GLY A 47 9.76 -20.86 -0.52
C GLY A 47 8.67 -20.18 -1.35
N LEU A 48 9.01 -19.72 -2.56
CA LEU A 48 8.03 -19.06 -3.43
C LEU A 48 6.98 -20.05 -3.93
N PRO A 49 5.68 -19.70 -3.92
CA PRO A 49 4.63 -20.56 -4.40
C PRO A 49 4.73 -20.77 -5.91
N LEU A 50 4.25 -21.92 -6.38
CA LEU A 50 4.10 -22.20 -7.80
C LEU A 50 2.69 -21.79 -8.26
N ALA A 51 2.63 -21.08 -9.37
CA ALA A 51 1.38 -20.70 -10.04
C ALA A 51 0.84 -21.88 -10.88
N ILE A 52 0.35 -22.92 -10.21
CA ILE A 52 -0.27 -24.10 -10.82
C ILE A 52 -1.73 -24.22 -10.37
N PRO A 53 -2.60 -24.89 -11.14
CA PRO A 53 -4.00 -25.09 -10.77
C PRO A 53 -4.16 -25.78 -9.41
N ASN A 54 -5.32 -25.56 -8.77
CA ASN A 54 -5.74 -26.18 -7.51
C ASN A 54 -4.89 -25.82 -6.27
N GLN A 55 -4.18 -24.69 -6.32
CA GLN A 55 -3.55 -24.10 -5.14
C GLN A 55 -4.48 -23.07 -4.49
N LEU A 56 -4.36 -22.89 -3.17
CA LEU A 56 -5.21 -21.95 -2.42
C LEU A 56 -5.04 -20.49 -2.86
N TRP A 57 -3.83 -20.09 -3.26
CA TRP A 57 -3.54 -18.75 -3.78
C TRP A 57 -3.98 -18.55 -5.24
N ASN A 58 -4.31 -19.63 -5.97
CA ASN A 58 -4.73 -19.59 -7.36
C ASN A 58 -3.90 -18.62 -8.23
N GLN A 59 -4.54 -17.64 -8.86
CA GLN A 59 -3.86 -16.65 -9.72
C GLN A 59 -2.91 -15.73 -8.95
N GLU A 60 -3.12 -15.52 -7.65
CA GLU A 60 -2.27 -14.66 -6.82
C GLU A 60 -0.86 -15.25 -6.65
N GLY A 61 -0.67 -16.54 -6.92
CA GLY A 61 0.66 -17.16 -6.96
C GLY A 61 1.58 -16.61 -8.05
N THR A 62 1.03 -15.87 -9.03
CA THR A 62 1.83 -15.17 -10.07
C THR A 62 2.31 -13.79 -9.63
N GLN A 63 1.77 -13.26 -8.53
CA GLN A 63 2.08 -11.91 -8.06
C GLN A 63 3.51 -11.82 -7.51
N PRO A 64 4.14 -10.64 -7.63
CA PRO A 64 5.45 -10.38 -7.04
C PRO A 64 5.46 -10.60 -5.51
N PRO A 65 6.57 -11.11 -4.94
CA PRO A 65 6.56 -11.68 -3.59
C PRO A 65 6.70 -10.66 -2.45
N LEU A 66 7.05 -9.39 -2.71
CA LEU A 66 7.52 -8.47 -1.67
C LEU A 66 6.49 -8.22 -0.58
N TYR A 67 5.24 -7.95 -0.97
CA TYR A 67 4.15 -7.74 -0.01
C TYR A 67 3.98 -8.98 0.89
N TYR A 68 3.89 -10.15 0.28
CA TYR A 68 3.69 -11.41 0.99
C TYR A 68 4.85 -11.73 1.92
N ALA A 69 6.08 -11.46 1.49
CA ALA A 69 7.29 -11.66 2.28
C ALA A 69 7.32 -10.74 3.51
N ILE A 70 6.92 -9.47 3.38
CA ILE A 70 6.83 -8.53 4.51
C ILE A 70 5.82 -9.04 5.54
N VAL A 71 4.62 -9.43 5.09
CA VAL A 71 3.59 -9.94 6.01
C VAL A 71 4.06 -11.25 6.64
N ALA A 72 4.61 -12.19 5.87
CA ALA A 72 5.12 -13.46 6.37
C ALA A 72 6.22 -13.28 7.42
N ALA A 73 7.17 -12.37 7.18
CA ALA A 73 8.23 -12.04 8.14
C ALA A 73 7.69 -11.40 9.43
N SER A 74 6.47 -10.84 9.42
CA SER A 74 5.82 -10.31 10.62
C SER A 74 4.93 -11.32 11.35
N THR A 75 4.60 -12.46 10.72
CA THR A 75 3.65 -13.46 11.24
C THR A 75 4.23 -14.87 11.40
N PHE A 76 5.48 -15.14 10.98
CA PHE A 76 6.11 -16.48 11.03
C PHE A 76 6.13 -17.14 12.41
N TRP A 77 6.06 -16.36 13.49
CA TRP A 77 6.06 -16.84 14.87
C TRP A 77 4.68 -17.28 15.36
N LEU A 78 3.62 -17.05 14.59
CA LEU A 78 2.26 -17.46 14.90
C LEU A 78 1.98 -18.86 14.37
N ASP A 79 1.39 -19.72 15.21
CA ASP A 79 0.76 -20.96 14.75
C ASP A 79 -0.56 -20.61 14.04
N THR A 80 -0.56 -20.76 12.71
CA THR A 80 -1.68 -20.44 11.82
C THR A 80 -2.27 -21.66 11.13
N ASP A 81 -2.06 -22.86 11.66
CA ASP A 81 -2.52 -24.11 11.04
C ASP A 81 -4.06 -24.24 11.00
N ASN A 82 -4.75 -23.47 11.84
CA ASN A 82 -6.20 -23.33 11.80
C ASN A 82 -6.73 -22.47 10.63
N MET A 83 -5.87 -21.99 9.71
CA MET A 83 -6.29 -21.19 8.55
C MET A 83 -7.38 -21.89 7.72
N LEU A 84 -7.28 -23.22 7.54
CA LEU A 84 -8.27 -23.96 6.76
C LEU A 84 -9.66 -24.00 7.42
N GLU A 85 -9.71 -23.88 8.75
CA GLU A 85 -10.97 -23.77 9.48
C GLU A 85 -11.65 -22.41 9.20
N LEU A 86 -10.87 -21.34 9.04
CA LEU A 86 -11.35 -20.00 8.68
C LEU A 86 -11.75 -19.87 7.20
N LEU A 87 -11.21 -20.73 6.32
CA LEU A 87 -11.54 -20.76 4.89
C LEU A 87 -12.73 -21.67 4.56
N GLN A 88 -13.49 -22.11 5.57
CA GLN A 88 -14.69 -22.90 5.35
C GLN A 88 -15.73 -22.08 4.57
N ARG A 89 -15.90 -22.43 3.29
CA ARG A 89 -16.82 -21.73 2.41
C ARG A 89 -18.26 -21.97 2.85
N ASN A 90 -19.05 -20.91 2.84
CA ASN A 90 -20.46 -20.97 3.13
C ASN A 90 -21.24 -21.65 1.98
N PRO A 91 -21.93 -22.78 2.20
CA PRO A 91 -22.66 -23.49 1.14
C PRO A 91 -23.79 -22.69 0.51
N HIS A 92 -24.32 -21.70 1.24
CA HIS A 92 -25.42 -20.85 0.79
C HIS A 92 -24.92 -19.54 0.15
N TRP A 93 -23.61 -19.37 0.00
CA TRP A 93 -23.06 -18.20 -0.65
C TRP A 93 -23.35 -18.22 -2.15
N LEU A 94 -23.89 -17.11 -2.67
CA LEU A 94 -24.20 -16.92 -4.08
C LEU A 94 -23.34 -15.81 -4.69
N PHE A 95 -22.68 -16.11 -5.83
CA PHE A 95 -21.95 -15.16 -6.65
C PHE A 95 -22.86 -14.62 -7.78
N SER A 96 -23.83 -13.77 -7.47
CA SER A 96 -24.64 -13.09 -8.51
C SER A 96 -25.46 -11.93 -7.95
N ASP A 97 -26.00 -11.10 -8.84
CA ASP A 97 -26.95 -10.02 -8.54
C ASP A 97 -28.22 -10.50 -7.80
N VAL A 98 -28.53 -11.80 -7.87
CA VAL A 98 -29.62 -12.46 -7.13
C VAL A 98 -29.47 -12.26 -5.61
N ARG A 99 -28.24 -12.05 -5.13
CA ARG A 99 -27.90 -11.78 -3.73
C ARG A 99 -28.42 -10.44 -3.20
N LEU A 100 -28.77 -9.50 -4.08
CA LEU A 100 -29.41 -8.23 -3.71
C LEU A 100 -30.94 -8.34 -3.61
N LEU A 101 -31.52 -9.36 -4.26
CA LEU A 101 -32.97 -9.60 -4.28
C LEU A 101 -33.44 -10.50 -3.12
N ILE A 102 -32.55 -11.37 -2.66
CA ILE A 102 -32.80 -12.30 -1.56
C ILE A 102 -31.86 -11.82 -0.45
N ASN A 103 -32.40 -11.15 0.57
CA ASN A 103 -31.65 -10.68 1.74
C ASN A 103 -31.17 -11.88 2.60
N ASP A 104 -30.34 -12.73 2.00
CA ASP A 104 -29.89 -13.97 2.60
C ASP A 104 -28.40 -14.22 2.34
N ASN A 105 -27.78 -14.73 3.39
CA ASN A 105 -26.43 -15.24 3.57
C ASN A 105 -25.29 -14.58 2.75
N GLN A 106 -24.95 -13.35 3.15
CA GLN A 106 -23.91 -12.53 2.52
C GLN A 106 -22.46 -12.85 2.89
N ASN A 107 -22.17 -13.93 3.62
CA ASN A 107 -20.80 -14.29 3.98
C ASN A 107 -20.23 -15.30 2.97
N LEU A 108 -19.05 -15.04 2.44
CA LEU A 108 -18.27 -15.96 1.62
C LEU A 108 -17.82 -17.19 2.43
N VAL A 109 -17.37 -16.98 3.66
CA VAL A 109 -16.92 -18.03 4.57
C VAL A 109 -17.78 -18.07 5.84
N LEU A 110 -17.63 -19.13 6.61
CA LEU A 110 -18.29 -19.27 7.90
C LEU A 110 -17.49 -18.54 8.98
N HIS A 111 -18.20 -17.79 9.83
CA HIS A 111 -17.62 -17.02 10.94
C HIS A 111 -18.08 -17.56 12.29
N GLY A 112 -17.25 -17.37 13.31
CA GLY A 112 -17.53 -17.87 14.64
C GLY A 112 -16.58 -17.31 15.72
N PRO A 113 -16.42 -18.01 16.85
CA PRO A 113 -15.51 -17.57 17.91
C PRO A 113 -14.02 -17.54 17.49
N MET A 114 -13.67 -18.25 16.41
CA MET A 114 -12.32 -18.41 15.88
C MET A 114 -11.74 -17.17 15.20
N ASP A 115 -12.59 -16.29 14.66
CA ASP A 115 -12.21 -15.00 14.07
C ASP A 115 -12.68 -13.78 14.90
N ALA A 116 -13.25 -14.02 16.08
CA ALA A 116 -13.67 -12.97 17.01
C ALA A 116 -12.50 -12.38 17.82
N PHE A 117 -12.69 -11.15 18.31
CA PHE A 117 -11.77 -10.51 19.25
C PHE A 117 -11.83 -11.21 20.63
N PRO A 118 -10.70 -11.47 21.32
CA PRO A 118 -9.32 -11.12 20.97
C PRO A 118 -8.74 -12.06 19.91
N TYR A 119 -8.29 -11.50 18.79
CA TYR A 119 -7.79 -12.27 17.64
C TYR A 119 -6.60 -13.14 18.02
N ARG A 120 -6.58 -14.39 17.52
CA ARG A 120 -5.52 -15.37 17.77
C ARG A 120 -5.16 -16.11 16.48
N ARG A 121 -3.97 -16.71 16.46
CA ARG A 121 -3.54 -17.62 15.38
C ARG A 121 -3.69 -16.99 13.99
N ALA A 122 -4.29 -17.68 13.02
CA ALA A 122 -4.49 -17.18 11.66
C ALA A 122 -5.29 -15.87 11.60
N ALA A 123 -6.31 -15.67 12.45
CA ALA A 123 -7.07 -14.42 12.47
C ALA A 123 -6.17 -13.23 12.82
N LEU A 124 -5.32 -13.37 13.84
CA LEU A 124 -4.35 -12.32 14.21
C LEU A 124 -3.37 -12.03 13.07
N ALA A 125 -2.87 -13.05 12.39
CA ALA A 125 -1.98 -12.89 11.26
C ALA A 125 -2.63 -12.14 10.08
N VAL A 126 -3.92 -12.39 9.80
CA VAL A 126 -4.68 -11.62 8.81
C VAL A 126 -4.79 -10.14 9.21
N HIS A 127 -5.11 -9.85 10.48
CA HIS A 127 -5.16 -8.46 10.96
C HIS A 127 -3.81 -7.75 10.86
N ILE A 128 -2.70 -8.43 11.17
CA ILE A 128 -1.35 -7.89 10.96
C ILE A 128 -1.12 -7.56 9.48
N GLY A 129 -1.53 -8.44 8.56
CA GLY A 129 -1.49 -8.17 7.12
C GLY A 129 -2.32 -6.94 6.73
N ARG A 130 -3.56 -6.81 7.24
CA ARG A 130 -4.40 -5.62 7.01
C ARG A 130 -3.75 -4.34 7.52
N TRP A 131 -3.03 -4.40 8.65
CA TRP A 131 -2.30 -3.23 9.18
C TRP A 131 -1.10 -2.84 8.30
N TRP A 132 -0.41 -3.81 7.70
CA TRP A 132 0.61 -3.52 6.69
C TRP A 132 0.01 -2.84 5.46
N SER A 133 -1.10 -3.36 4.93
CA SER A 133 -1.82 -2.70 3.84
C SER A 133 -2.25 -1.28 4.19
N LEU A 134 -2.67 -1.07 5.44
CA LEU A 134 -3.11 0.25 5.91
C LEU A 134 -1.93 1.22 5.99
N LEU A 135 -0.78 0.74 6.44
CA LEU A 135 0.45 1.51 6.44
C LEU A 135 0.86 1.90 5.01
N PHE A 136 0.81 0.97 4.05
CA PHE A 136 1.11 1.28 2.65
C PHE A 136 0.09 2.26 2.05
N GLY A 137 -1.19 2.10 2.36
CA GLY A 137 -2.23 3.08 2.02
C GLY A 137 -1.90 4.49 2.55
N LEU A 138 -1.44 4.59 3.80
CA LEU A 138 -1.03 5.86 4.40
C LEU A 138 0.19 6.46 3.70
N LEU A 139 1.17 5.62 3.31
CA LEU A 139 2.32 6.06 2.52
C LEU A 139 1.91 6.60 1.15
N THR A 140 0.91 6.01 0.50
CA THR A 140 0.34 6.53 -0.75
C THR A 140 -0.29 7.90 -0.53
N VAL A 141 -1.10 8.08 0.52
CA VAL A 141 -1.72 9.39 0.85
C VAL A 141 -0.65 10.46 1.09
N GLY A 142 0.39 10.13 1.86
CA GLY A 142 1.53 11.03 2.10
C GLY A 142 2.29 11.36 0.81
N GLY A 143 2.54 10.36 -0.03
CA GLY A 143 3.19 10.52 -1.33
C GLY A 143 2.39 11.41 -2.27
N THR A 144 1.07 11.23 -2.34
CA THR A 144 0.15 12.07 -3.12
C THR A 144 0.21 13.53 -2.68
N PHE A 145 0.23 13.80 -1.37
CA PHE A 145 0.37 15.16 -0.86
C PHE A 145 1.69 15.81 -1.31
N LEU A 146 2.81 15.08 -1.18
CA LEU A 146 4.13 15.58 -1.60
C LEU A 146 4.20 15.82 -3.11
N LEU A 147 3.64 14.89 -3.90
CA LEU A 147 3.58 15.01 -5.35
C LEU A 147 2.72 16.21 -5.78
N ALA A 148 1.53 16.35 -5.20
CA ALA A 148 0.66 17.49 -5.51
C ALA A 148 1.30 18.82 -5.09
N ARG A 149 2.03 18.86 -3.96
CA ARG A 149 2.80 20.05 -3.53
C ARG A 149 3.89 20.45 -4.53
N ARG A 150 4.51 19.48 -5.19
CA ARG A 150 5.52 19.73 -6.25
C ARG A 150 4.87 20.25 -7.52
N LEU A 151 3.75 19.66 -7.94
CA LEU A 151 3.06 20.02 -9.17
C LEU A 151 2.35 21.37 -9.10
N PHE A 152 1.79 21.72 -7.93
CA PHE A 152 0.96 22.90 -7.74
C PHE A 152 1.46 23.75 -6.57
N PRO A 153 2.69 24.30 -6.62
CA PRO A 153 3.33 24.97 -5.49
C PRO A 153 2.55 26.19 -4.98
N HIS A 154 1.82 26.87 -5.87
CA HIS A 154 1.04 28.07 -5.55
C HIS A 154 -0.45 27.81 -5.27
N HIS A 155 -0.94 26.58 -5.46
CA HIS A 155 -2.36 26.25 -5.34
C HIS A 155 -2.63 25.23 -4.22
N LEU A 156 -2.45 25.68 -2.97
CA LEU A 156 -2.70 24.85 -1.79
C LEU A 156 -4.09 24.17 -1.78
N PRO A 157 -5.20 24.85 -2.14
CA PRO A 157 -6.51 24.18 -2.16
C PRO A 157 -6.53 22.93 -3.05
N LEU A 158 -5.89 22.98 -4.22
CA LEU A 158 -5.82 21.85 -5.14
C LEU A 158 -5.04 20.68 -4.53
N VAL A 159 -3.91 20.96 -3.87
CA VAL A 159 -3.11 19.96 -3.14
C VAL A 159 -3.93 19.25 -2.07
N LEU A 160 -4.65 20.02 -1.25
CA LEU A 160 -5.47 19.46 -0.17
C LEU A 160 -6.64 18.65 -0.72
N THR A 161 -7.30 19.14 -1.77
CA THR A 161 -8.40 18.42 -2.45
C THR A 161 -7.91 17.11 -3.03
N ALA A 162 -6.81 17.10 -3.79
CA ALA A 162 -6.27 15.88 -4.39
C ALA A 162 -5.93 14.83 -3.32
N THR A 163 -5.25 15.24 -2.25
CA THR A 163 -4.89 14.36 -1.14
C THR A 163 -6.11 13.82 -0.41
N THR A 164 -7.12 14.67 -0.17
CA THR A 164 -8.36 14.26 0.49
C THR A 164 -9.13 13.27 -0.34
N LEU A 165 -9.30 13.54 -1.64
CA LEU A 165 -9.98 12.63 -2.55
C LEU A 165 -9.32 11.25 -2.54
N THR A 166 -7.99 11.17 -2.59
CA THR A 166 -7.27 9.90 -2.46
C THR A 166 -7.59 9.21 -1.13
N ALA A 167 -7.45 9.91 -0.01
CA ALA A 167 -7.67 9.33 1.32
C ALA A 167 -9.13 8.95 1.60
N SER A 168 -10.10 9.65 1.00
CA SER A 168 -11.53 9.44 1.25
C SER A 168 -12.22 8.61 0.18
N THR A 169 -11.48 8.07 -0.81
CA THR A 169 -12.06 7.20 -1.83
C THR A 169 -12.43 5.85 -1.20
N PRO A 170 -13.72 5.42 -1.23
CA PRO A 170 -14.15 4.20 -0.56
C PRO A 170 -13.41 2.93 -1.02
N GLN A 171 -13.15 2.84 -2.33
CA GLN A 171 -12.39 1.73 -2.90
C GLN A 171 -10.96 1.69 -2.36
N PHE A 172 -10.30 2.84 -2.27
CA PHE A 172 -8.92 2.93 -1.81
C PHE A 172 -8.80 2.59 -0.31
N LEU A 173 -9.75 3.06 0.51
CA LEU A 173 -9.85 2.69 1.93
C LEU A 173 -10.04 1.18 2.10
N ARG A 174 -10.92 0.56 1.32
CA ARG A 174 -11.18 -0.88 1.37
C ARG A 174 -9.92 -1.70 1.05
N VAL A 175 -9.26 -1.39 -0.07
CA VAL A 175 -8.03 -2.08 -0.49
C VAL A 175 -6.93 -1.89 0.54
N SER A 176 -6.81 -0.69 1.12
CA SER A 176 -5.84 -0.41 2.19
C SER A 176 -6.15 -1.13 3.51
N ALA A 177 -7.34 -1.72 3.67
CA ALA A 177 -7.71 -2.50 4.86
C ALA A 177 -7.85 -4.01 4.56
N THR A 178 -7.31 -4.46 3.44
CA THR A 178 -7.40 -5.83 2.91
C THR A 178 -6.00 -6.43 2.83
N VAL A 179 -5.81 -7.72 3.13
CA VAL A 179 -4.55 -8.41 2.86
C VAL A 179 -4.36 -8.53 1.34
N SER A 180 -3.62 -7.60 0.73
CA SER A 180 -3.40 -7.54 -0.73
C SER A 180 -2.15 -6.72 -1.08
N ASN A 181 -1.44 -7.15 -2.12
CA ASN A 181 -0.26 -6.46 -2.64
C ASN A 181 -0.58 -5.15 -3.38
N ASP A 182 -1.85 -4.91 -3.74
CA ASP A 182 -2.31 -3.67 -4.37
C ASP A 182 -1.94 -2.42 -3.56
N SER A 183 -2.03 -2.52 -2.23
CA SER A 183 -1.71 -1.42 -1.31
C SER A 183 -0.23 -1.02 -1.39
N LEU A 184 0.67 -2.01 -1.43
CA LEU A 184 2.11 -1.82 -1.56
C LEU A 184 2.47 -1.30 -2.96
N SER A 185 1.86 -1.87 -4.00
CA SER A 185 2.05 -1.44 -5.38
C SER A 185 1.66 0.03 -5.58
N ALA A 186 0.51 0.45 -5.03
CA ALA A 186 0.06 1.84 -5.05
C ALA A 186 1.05 2.78 -4.34
N ALA A 187 1.59 2.36 -3.19
CA ALA A 187 2.57 3.13 -2.45
C ALA A 187 3.85 3.29 -3.27
N LEU A 188 4.47 2.18 -3.66
CA LEU A 188 5.74 2.21 -4.37
C LEU A 188 5.65 2.93 -5.71
N THR A 189 4.54 2.79 -6.44
CA THR A 189 4.29 3.54 -7.67
C THR A 189 4.24 5.05 -7.40
N THR A 190 3.51 5.47 -6.36
CA THR A 190 3.39 6.88 -5.98
C THR A 190 4.75 7.47 -5.61
N TRP A 191 5.51 6.74 -4.81
CA TRP A 191 6.86 7.15 -4.43
C TRP A 191 7.83 7.11 -5.62
N ALA A 192 7.70 6.14 -6.53
CA ALA A 192 8.51 6.06 -7.75
C ALA A 192 8.32 7.31 -8.60
N VAL A 193 7.07 7.70 -8.84
CA VAL A 193 6.74 8.95 -9.55
C VAL A 193 7.32 10.16 -8.83
N LEU A 194 7.16 10.26 -7.50
CA LEU A 194 7.71 11.37 -6.72
C LEU A 194 9.24 11.46 -6.84
N THR A 195 9.95 10.33 -6.78
CA THR A 195 11.41 10.30 -6.98
C THR A 195 11.80 10.65 -8.42
N ALA A 196 11.04 10.21 -9.41
CA ALA A 196 11.27 10.55 -10.82
C ALA A 196 11.16 12.07 -11.04
N PHE A 197 10.15 12.72 -10.45
CA PHE A 197 10.07 14.19 -10.44
C PHE A 197 11.29 14.82 -9.76
N TRP A 198 11.69 14.31 -8.60
CA TRP A 198 12.83 14.86 -7.88
C TRP A 198 14.17 14.71 -8.61
N VAL A 199 14.35 13.64 -9.39
CA VAL A 199 15.58 13.41 -10.17
C VAL A 199 15.58 14.22 -11.47
N THR A 200 14.41 14.39 -12.11
CA THR A 200 14.28 15.10 -13.40
C THR A 200 14.14 16.61 -13.27
N GLU A 201 13.83 17.14 -12.08
CA GLU A 201 13.81 18.60 -11.85
C GLU A 201 15.15 19.23 -12.24
N PRO A 202 15.17 20.16 -13.23
CA PRO A 202 16.39 20.82 -13.66
C PRO A 202 16.97 21.60 -12.49
N PHE A 203 18.29 21.55 -12.32
CA PHE A 203 18.99 22.36 -11.32
C PHE A 203 18.64 23.83 -11.57
N THR A 204 17.77 24.39 -10.74
CA THR A 204 17.61 25.82 -10.63
C THR A 204 18.86 26.34 -9.93
N THR A 205 19.92 26.60 -10.72
CA THR A 205 20.90 27.61 -10.31
C THR A 205 20.10 28.86 -10.02
N ALA A 206 19.92 29.18 -8.74
CA ALA A 206 19.47 30.47 -8.29
C ALA A 206 20.51 31.49 -8.76
N ARG A 207 20.42 31.93 -10.02
CA ARG A 207 21.14 33.08 -10.51
C ARG A 207 20.42 34.26 -9.89
N GLY A 208 21.06 34.83 -8.89
CA GLY A 208 20.52 35.93 -8.09
C GLY A 208 19.88 36.99 -8.97
N GLN A 209 18.69 37.42 -8.57
CA GLN A 209 18.23 38.76 -8.86
C GLN A 209 19.24 39.74 -8.26
N GLY A 210 20.22 40.13 -9.07
CA GLY A 210 21.14 41.22 -8.79
C GLY A 210 21.26 41.98 -10.09
N GLY A 211 20.55 43.11 -10.18
CA GLY A 211 20.79 44.08 -11.23
C GLY A 211 22.23 44.59 -11.17
N GLY A 212 22.81 44.88 -12.34
CA GLY A 212 24.13 45.48 -12.43
C GLY A 212 24.83 45.09 -13.72
N GLU A 213 25.04 46.08 -14.57
CA GLU A 213 25.83 46.03 -15.80
C GLU A 213 27.30 45.66 -15.54
N ALA A 214 27.98 45.30 -16.65
CA ALA A 214 29.42 45.35 -16.91
C ALA A 214 30.30 44.09 -16.65
N GLY A 215 31.08 43.74 -17.69
CA GLY A 215 32.51 43.43 -17.53
C GLY A 215 32.96 41.97 -17.51
N VAL A 216 33.28 41.44 -18.71
CA VAL A 216 34.54 40.75 -19.10
C VAL A 216 35.26 39.83 -18.07
N THR A 217 35.41 38.56 -18.49
CA THR A 217 36.44 37.53 -18.18
C THR A 217 36.64 37.04 -16.74
N ALA A 218 36.27 35.78 -16.52
CA ALA A 218 37.17 34.75 -15.97
C ALA A 218 36.61 33.35 -16.28
N LYS A 219 37.40 32.54 -17.01
CA LYS A 219 37.19 31.09 -17.11
C LYS A 219 37.47 30.49 -15.73
N SER A 220 36.43 30.25 -14.94
CA SER A 220 36.52 29.37 -13.76
C SER A 220 36.21 27.94 -14.20
N PRO A 221 37.05 26.94 -13.89
CA PRO A 221 36.73 25.56 -14.20
C PRO A 221 35.48 25.19 -13.41
N LEU A 222 34.45 24.76 -14.13
CA LEU A 222 33.27 24.12 -13.56
C LEU A 222 33.76 22.95 -12.71
N LEU A 223 33.77 23.14 -11.38
CA LEU A 223 33.78 22.03 -10.44
C LEU A 223 32.56 21.18 -10.78
N PRO A 224 32.70 19.90 -11.17
CA PRO A 224 31.57 19.02 -11.23
C PRO A 224 31.08 18.87 -9.79
N CYS A 225 29.98 19.54 -9.47
CA CYS A 225 29.23 19.27 -8.26
C CYS A 225 28.79 17.82 -8.39
N SER A 226 29.55 16.90 -7.79
CA SER A 226 29.27 15.47 -7.81
C SER A 226 27.81 15.29 -7.39
N PRO A 227 26.94 14.69 -8.21
CA PRO A 227 25.60 14.39 -7.75
C PRO A 227 25.75 13.50 -6.51
N ALA A 228 25.11 13.88 -5.41
CA ALA A 228 25.15 13.10 -4.18
C ALA A 228 24.81 11.64 -4.51
N PRO A 229 25.57 10.64 -4.03
CA PRO A 229 25.39 9.23 -4.42
C PRO A 229 23.94 8.74 -4.22
N LEU A 230 23.23 9.32 -3.25
CA LEU A 230 21.82 9.09 -2.96
C LEU A 230 20.86 9.33 -4.15
N ARG A 231 21.20 10.22 -5.11
CA ARG A 231 20.35 10.50 -6.29
C ARG A 231 20.33 9.35 -7.31
N HIS A 232 21.32 8.46 -7.30
CA HIS A 232 21.38 7.33 -8.23
C HIS A 232 20.86 6.02 -7.62
N TYR A 233 21.12 5.78 -6.33
CA TYR A 233 20.68 4.53 -5.68
C TYR A 233 19.19 4.52 -5.31
N ALA A 234 18.62 5.66 -4.92
CA ALA A 234 17.22 5.76 -4.54
C ALA A 234 16.23 5.37 -5.67
N PRO A 235 16.35 5.88 -6.92
CA PRO A 235 15.44 5.48 -8.00
C PRO A 235 15.65 4.01 -8.43
N LEU A 236 16.88 3.49 -8.35
CA LEU A 236 17.17 2.09 -8.70
C LEU A 236 16.58 1.13 -7.67
N LEU A 237 16.76 1.41 -6.38
CA LEU A 237 16.16 0.63 -5.29
C LEU A 237 14.64 0.69 -5.38
N LEU A 238 14.07 1.86 -5.63
CA LEU A 238 12.63 2.02 -5.72
C LEU A 238 12.05 1.31 -6.95
N GLY A 239 12.72 1.37 -8.11
CA GLY A 239 12.34 0.60 -9.29
C GLY A 239 12.38 -0.91 -9.04
N LEU A 240 13.40 -1.41 -8.31
CA LEU A 240 13.47 -2.81 -7.91
C LEU A 240 12.34 -3.19 -6.95
N LEU A 241 12.04 -2.34 -5.95
CA LEU A 241 10.93 -2.56 -5.03
C LEU A 241 9.59 -2.55 -5.77
N THR A 242 9.37 -1.62 -6.71
CA THR A 242 8.14 -1.58 -7.53
C THR A 242 7.99 -2.82 -8.39
N GLY A 243 9.09 -3.35 -8.95
CA GLY A 243 9.04 -4.61 -9.70
C GLY A 243 8.78 -5.86 -8.85
N LEU A 244 9.03 -5.77 -7.54
CA LEU A 244 8.82 -6.88 -6.59
C LEU A 244 7.49 -6.77 -5.81
N ALA A 245 6.74 -5.68 -5.96
CA ALA A 245 5.48 -5.40 -5.28
C ALA A 245 4.26 -5.84 -6.08
#